data_AF-A0A661US32-F1
#
_entry.id   AF-A0A661US32-F1
#
_cell.length_a   1.000
_cell.length_b   1.000
_cell.length_c   1.000
_cell.angle_alpha   90.00
_cell.angle_beta   90.00
_cell.angle_gamma   90.00
#
_symmetry.space_group_name_H-M   'P 1'
#
loop_
_entity.id
_entity.type
_entity.pdbx_description
1 polymer ?
#
loop_
_entity_poly.entity_id
_entity_poly.type
_entity_poly.pdbx_seq_one_letter_code
_entity_poly.pdbx_strand_id
1 'polypeptide(L)' 'MSGDLRNFDLTVEEIKIVRMIKELIKNLEKLTFDDPFSPRAEFFRKEIDTLEGKLEEIRDNTLIR' A
#
# COMPACT_ATOMS: atom_id res chain seq x y z
N MET A 1 -7.19 8.52 -34.80
CA MET A 1 -7.70 7.73 -33.67
C MET A 1 -6.71 6.60 -33.46
N SER A 2 -5.79 6.77 -32.51
CA SER A 2 -4.86 5.70 -32.11
C SER A 2 -5.11 5.50 -30.63
N GLY A 3 -5.62 4.32 -30.31
CA GLY A 3 -6.03 3.98 -28.96
C GLY A 3 -4.82 3.91 -28.05
N ASP A 4 -4.89 4.62 -26.93
CA ASP A 4 -4.16 4.26 -25.72
C ASP A 4 -5.17 4.34 -24.58
N LEU A 5 -6.05 3.34 -24.57
CA LEU A 5 -6.79 3.01 -23.36
C LEU A 5 -5.74 2.56 -22.34
N ARG A 6 -5.27 3.51 -21.53
CA ARG A 6 -4.50 3.27 -20.31
C ARG A 6 -5.39 2.54 -19.30
N ASN A 7 -5.71 1.29 -19.58
CA ASN A 7 -6.39 0.41 -18.64
C ASN A 7 -5.31 -0.23 -17.75
N PHE A 8 -4.73 0.57 -16.85
CA PHE A 8 -4.18 0.03 -15.61
C PHE A 8 -5.37 -0.31 -14.71
N ASP A 9 -6.08 -1.38 -15.04
CA ASP A 9 -6.98 -2.00 -14.08
C ASP A 9 -6.08 -2.61 -13.00
N LEU A 10 -5.96 -1.90 -11.86
CA LEU A 10 -5.32 -2.45 -10.67
C LEU A 10 -5.91 -3.85 -10.45
N THR A 11 -5.05 -4.85 -10.35
CA THR A 11 -5.48 -6.20 -10.04
C THR A 11 -6.25 -6.19 -8.71
N VAL A 12 -7.17 -7.13 -8.54
CA VAL A 12 -7.94 -7.27 -7.28
C VAL A 12 -6.99 -7.35 -6.07
N GLU A 13 -5.80 -7.88 -6.26
CA GLU A 13 -4.74 -7.97 -5.25
C GLU A 13 -4.12 -6.61 -4.93
N GLU A 14 -3.75 -5.81 -5.95
CA GLU A 14 -3.28 -4.44 -5.74
C GLU A 14 -4.30 -3.57 -5.01
N ILE A 15 -5.59 -3.67 -5.37
CA ILE A 15 -6.67 -2.93 -4.70
C ILE A 15 -6.75 -3.30 -3.22
N LYS A 16 -6.61 -4.60 -2.89
CA LYS A 16 -6.61 -5.06 -1.49
C LYS A 16 -5.41 -4.52 -0.72
N ILE A 17 -4.21 -4.60 -1.28
CA ILE A 17 -2.98 -4.12 -0.63
C ILE A 17 -3.05 -2.61 -0.40
N VAL A 18 -3.44 -1.83 -1.41
CA VAL A 18 -3.61 -0.38 -1.29
C VAL A 18 -4.63 -0.01 -0.20
N ARG A 19 -5.74 -0.76 -0.11
CA ARG A 19 -6.72 -0.55 0.95
C ARG A 19 -6.15 -0.85 2.33
N MET A 20 -5.41 -1.94 2.50
CA MET A 20 -4.77 -2.30 3.77
C MET A 20 -3.76 -1.23 4.21
N ILE A 21 -2.91 -0.75 3.29
CA ILE A 21 -1.96 0.34 3.57
C ILE A 21 -2.70 1.59 4.07
N LYS A 22 -3.78 2.00 3.39
CA LYS A 22 -4.58 3.16 3.83
C LYS A 22 -5.19 3.00 5.23
N GLU A 23 -5.69 1.82 5.55
CA GLU A 23 -6.23 1.52 6.87
C GLU A 23 -5.13 1.56 7.96
N LEU A 24 -3.94 1.05 7.66
CA LEU A 24 -2.79 1.09 8.56
C LEU A 24 -2.26 2.52 8.77
N ILE A 25 -2.17 3.35 7.72
CA ILE A 25 -1.78 4.76 7.83
C ILE A 25 -2.75 5.51 8.74
N LYS A 26 -4.06 5.33 8.56
CA LYS A 26 -5.07 5.98 9.41
C LYS A 26 -4.94 5.57 10.88
N ASN A 27 -4.64 4.29 11.14
CA ASN A 27 -4.41 3.80 12.50
C ASN A 27 -3.10 4.33 13.09
N LEU A 28 -2.05 4.43 12.28
CA LEU A 28 -0.77 5.00 12.65
C LEU A 28 -0.91 6.48 12.99
N GLU A 29 -1.56 7.28 12.14
CA GLU A 29 -1.80 8.71 12.37
C GLU A 29 -2.51 8.93 13.71
N LYS A 30 -3.62 8.20 13.94
CA LYS A 30 -4.37 8.27 15.19
C LYS A 30 -3.50 7.88 16.39
N LEU A 31 -2.74 6.80 16.27
CA LEU A 31 -1.87 6.33 17.35
C LEU A 31 -0.74 7.32 17.64
N THR A 32 -0.09 7.87 16.61
CA THR A 32 1.02 8.82 16.78
C THR A 32 0.58 10.18 17.29
N PHE A 33 -0.69 10.55 17.08
CA PHE A 33 -1.28 11.72 17.70
C PHE A 33 -1.38 11.55 19.23
N ASP A 34 -1.80 10.36 19.67
CA ASP A 34 -1.95 10.04 21.10
C ASP A 34 -0.60 9.71 21.78
N ASP A 35 0.26 8.93 21.11
CA ASP A 35 1.57 8.46 21.58
C ASP A 35 2.57 8.30 20.41
N PRO A 36 3.42 9.31 20.15
CA PRO A 36 4.40 9.30 19.06
C PRO A 36 5.47 8.20 19.17
N PHE A 37 5.73 7.69 20.38
CA PHE A 37 6.79 6.71 20.64
C PHE A 37 6.25 5.31 20.92
N SER A 38 4.97 5.08 20.63
CA SER A 38 4.34 3.79 20.83
C SER A 38 5.07 2.69 20.04
N PRO A 39 5.47 1.57 20.66
CA PRO A 39 5.99 0.40 19.94
C PRO A 39 5.02 -0.13 18.88
N ARG A 40 3.72 0.13 19.06
CA ARG A 40 2.67 -0.22 18.09
C ARG A 40 2.72 0.67 16.84
N ALA A 41 3.22 1.90 16.95
CA ALA A 41 3.45 2.77 15.80
C ALA A 41 4.62 2.24 14.94
N GLU A 42 5.69 1.73 15.58
CA GLU A 42 6.78 1.06 14.88
C GLU A 42 6.29 -0.19 14.14
N PHE A 43 5.44 -0.99 14.78
CA PHE A 43 4.80 -2.13 14.12
C PHE A 43 4.01 -1.72 12.87
N PHE A 44 3.17 -0.69 12.95
CA PHE A 44 2.40 -0.23 11.79
C PHE A 44 3.29 0.28 10.65
N ARG A 45 4.40 0.97 10.95
CA ARG A 45 5.37 1.40 9.94
C ARG A 45 5.98 0.21 9.20
N LYS A 46 6.48 -0.79 9.94
CA LYS A 46 7.06 -2.01 9.36
C LYS A 46 6.06 -2.78 8.49
N GLU A 47 4.79 -2.85 8.91
CA GLU A 47 3.74 -3.50 8.14
C GLU A 47 3.42 -2.73 6.85
N ILE A 48 3.38 -1.40 6.89
CA ILE A 48 3.22 -0.54 5.71
C ILE A 48 4.38 -0.79 4.73
N ASP A 49 5.63 -0.72 5.19
CA ASP A 49 6.83 -0.94 4.36
C ASP A 49 6.77 -2.33 3.67
N THR A 50 6.33 -3.35 4.41
CA THR A 50 6.18 -4.72 3.89
C THR A 50 5.11 -4.80 2.79
N LEU A 51 3.97 -4.13 2.98
CA LEU A 51 2.90 -4.11 1.99
C LEU A 51 3.27 -3.28 0.75
N GLU A 52 4.02 -2.20 0.93
CA GLU A 52 4.56 -1.41 -0.18
C GLU A 52 5.53 -2.22 -1.03
N GLY A 53 6.45 -2.98 -0.41
CA GLY A 53 7.33 -3.89 -1.14
C GLY A 53 6.57 -4.95 -1.95
N LYS A 54 5.53 -5.56 -1.36
CA LYS A 54 4.66 -6.50 -2.09
C LYS A 54 3.91 -5.84 -3.26
N LEU A 55 3.48 -4.60 -3.08
CA LEU A 55 2.79 -3.85 -4.13
C LEU A 55 3.73 -3.55 -5.30
N GLU A 56 4.99 -3.22 -5.01
CA GLU A 56 6.03 -3.03 -6.01
C GLU A 56 6.32 -4.32 -6.78
N GLU A 57 6.51 -5.45 -6.08
CA GLU A 57 6.70 -6.77 -6.72
C GLU A 57 5.54 -7.14 -7.66
N ILE A 58 4.29 -6.90 -7.26
CA ILE A 58 3.12 -7.18 -8.12
C ILE A 58 3.13 -6.29 -9.35
N ARG A 59 3.46 -5.02 -9.20
CA ARG A 59 3.53 -4.06 -10.31
C ARG A 59 4.64 -4.43 -11.29
N ASP A 60 5.82 -4.77 -10.80
CA ASP A 60 6.95 -5.20 -11.63
C ASP A 60 6.61 -6.46 -12.42
N ASN A 61 5.98 -7.44 -11.78
CA ASN A 61 5.52 -8.66 -12.45
C ASN A 61 4.40 -8.41 -13.48
N THR A 62 3.62 -7.34 -13.31
CA THR A 62 2.54 -6.97 -14.24
C THR A 62 3.05 -6.13 -15.41
N LEU A 63 4.11 -5.35 -15.21
CA LEU A 63 4.79 -4.52 -16.23
C LEU A 63 5.68 -5.33 -17.18
N ILE A 64 6.03 -6.57 -16.86
CA ILE A 64 6.79 -7.50 -17.73
C ILE A 64 5.91 -8.13 -18.84
N ARG A 65 4.65 -7.68 -19.02
CA ARG A 65 3.74 -8.19 -20.06
C ARG A 65 3.67 -7.35 -21.33
#